data_AF-A0A7V9QHK1-F1
#
_entry.id   AF-A0A7V9QHK1-F1
#
_cell.length_a   1.000
_cell.length_b   1.000
_cell.length_c   1.000
_cell.angle_alpha   90.00
_cell.angle_beta   90.00
_cell.angle_gamma   90.00
#
_symmetry.space_group_name_H-M   'P 1'
#
loop_
_entity.id
_entity.type
_entity.pdbx_description
1 polymer ?
#
loop_
_entity_poly.entity_id
_entity_poly.type
_entity_poly.pdbx_seq_one_letter_code
_entity_poly.pdbx_strand_id
1 'polypeptide(L)'
;MSPRTPRLTRLQVKHLLHRPATLGPASVLRLAKRAPRKHDEHDMQVSYFEWLDSEYPDIALDAFAVPNGVRTGRGQAAKLKREGLRAGVLDICIDRACGGFFGMRLEMKTSTGVLSPAQKVRMKRALEQGYYAVVARSLSQAQELTLNYAKMAPTQVAARV
;
A
#
# COMPACT_ATOMS: atom_id res chain seq x y z
N MET A 1 -42.09 -59.05 59.73
CA MET A 1 -40.90 -59.11 60.61
C MET A 1 -39.71 -58.65 59.79
N SER A 2 -39.22 -57.43 60.01
CA SER A 2 -38.12 -56.84 59.23
C SER A 2 -36.84 -56.91 60.07
N PRO A 3 -35.78 -57.61 59.64
CA PRO A 3 -34.53 -57.62 60.37
C PRO A 3 -33.59 -56.50 59.90
N ARG A 4 -32.82 -56.06 60.89
CA ARG A 4 -32.03 -54.83 60.98
C ARG A 4 -30.74 -54.89 60.17
N THR A 5 -30.30 -53.70 59.76
CA THR A 5 -28.95 -53.35 59.31
C THR A 5 -27.84 -53.74 60.29
N PRO A 6 -26.62 -53.99 59.78
CA PRO A 6 -25.39 -53.62 60.46
C PRO A 6 -24.55 -52.59 59.67
N ARG A 7 -24.22 -51.50 60.37
CA ARG A 7 -23.04 -50.62 60.27
C ARG A 7 -21.75 -51.45 60.42
N LEU A 8 -20.53 -51.17 59.96
CA LEU A 8 -19.73 -50.06 59.37
C LEU A 8 -18.54 -50.76 58.65
N THR A 9 -17.72 -50.15 57.79
CA THR A 9 -16.42 -49.56 58.20
C THR A 9 -15.80 -48.65 57.12
N ARG A 10 -14.86 -47.85 57.60
CA ARG A 10 -14.31 -46.61 57.10
C ARG A 10 -13.02 -46.90 56.34
N LEU A 11 -13.07 -47.14 55.03
CA LEU A 11 -11.96 -46.93 54.06
C LEU A 11 -12.39 -47.45 52.69
N GLN A 12 -12.99 -46.60 51.85
CA GLN A 12 -12.98 -46.74 50.38
C GLN A 12 -13.60 -45.48 49.75
N VAL A 13 -12.70 -44.56 49.42
CA VAL A 13 -12.72 -43.55 48.35
C VAL A 13 -14.05 -42.83 48.06
N LYS A 14 -14.14 -41.62 48.64
CA LYS A 14 -15.11 -40.54 48.41
C LYS A 14 -15.54 -40.39 46.93
N HIS A 15 -16.79 -40.75 46.61
CA HIS A 15 -17.50 -40.19 45.45
C HIS A 15 -18.17 -38.89 45.90
N LEU A 16 -17.43 -37.79 45.82
CA LEU A 16 -17.91 -36.46 46.14
C LEU A 16 -18.73 -35.95 44.94
N LEU A 17 -20.00 -35.63 45.20
CA LEU A 17 -20.78 -34.69 44.43
C LEU A 17 -19.92 -33.46 44.12
N HIS A 18 -19.38 -33.38 42.92
CA HIS A 18 -19.00 -32.16 42.20
C HIS A 18 -18.81 -32.59 40.74
N ARG A 19 -19.85 -32.43 39.91
CA ARG A 19 -19.65 -32.30 38.47
C ARG A 19 -18.94 -30.95 38.27
N PRO A 20 -17.66 -30.90 37.86
CA PRO A 20 -17.22 -29.70 37.17
C PRO A 20 -18.06 -29.63 35.89
N ALA A 21 -18.76 -28.51 35.72
CA ALA A 21 -19.34 -28.17 34.45
C ALA A 21 -18.26 -28.38 33.38
N THR A 22 -18.60 -29.17 32.36
CA THR A 22 -17.83 -29.28 31.13
C THR A 22 -17.39 -27.87 30.73
N LEU A 23 -16.08 -27.60 30.78
CA LEU A 23 -15.47 -26.51 30.05
C LEU A 23 -15.79 -26.76 28.58
N GLY A 24 -16.90 -26.18 28.12
CA GLY A 24 -17.17 -26.03 26.70
C GLY A 24 -16.02 -25.22 26.10
N PRO A 25 -15.57 -25.54 24.88
CA PRO A 25 -14.47 -24.82 24.25
C PRO A 25 -14.96 -23.43 23.77
N ALA A 26 -15.27 -22.53 24.69
CA ALA A 26 -15.24 -21.10 24.42
C ALA A 26 -13.81 -20.65 24.69
N SER A 27 -12.94 -20.60 23.66
CA SER A 27 -11.78 -19.68 23.59
C SER A 27 -10.73 -20.01 22.54
N VAL A 28 -10.92 -20.96 21.62
CA VAL A 28 -10.18 -20.88 20.34
C VAL A 28 -10.94 -19.91 19.44
N LEU A 29 -10.98 -18.64 19.86
CA LEU A 29 -11.36 -17.54 18.99
C LEU A 29 -10.32 -17.53 17.89
N ARG A 30 -10.62 -18.24 16.80
CA ARG A 30 -9.84 -18.22 15.57
C ARG A 30 -9.83 -16.76 15.17
N LEU A 31 -8.74 -16.07 15.49
CA LEU A 31 -8.44 -14.75 14.96
C LEU A 31 -8.24 -15.02 13.47
N ALA A 32 -9.33 -15.03 12.70
CA ALA A 32 -9.27 -15.06 11.27
C ALA A 32 -8.40 -13.85 10.93
N LYS A 33 -7.16 -14.11 10.47
CA LYS A 33 -6.27 -13.07 9.98
C LYS A 33 -7.12 -12.25 9.03
N ARG A 34 -7.36 -10.98 9.37
CA ARG A 34 -7.94 -10.02 8.44
C ARG A 34 -7.15 -10.19 7.15
N ALA A 35 -7.86 -10.36 6.02
CA ALA A 35 -7.20 -10.35 4.72
C ALA A 35 -6.22 -9.17 4.69
N PRO A 36 -4.98 -9.36 4.18
CA PRO A 36 -4.02 -8.27 4.12
C PRO A 36 -4.73 -7.08 3.47
N ARG A 37 -4.71 -5.93 4.17
CA ARG A 37 -5.20 -4.69 3.58
C ARG A 37 -4.44 -4.50 2.26
N LYS A 38 -5.12 -3.97 1.25
CA LYS A 38 -4.67 -3.76 -0.13
C LYS A 38 -3.52 -2.72 -0.16
N HIS A 39 -2.41 -3.07 0.47
CA HIS A 39 -1.28 -2.22 0.80
C HIS A 39 -0.15 -2.36 -0.22
N ASP A 40 -0.24 -3.30 -1.14
CA ASP A 40 0.83 -3.58 -2.11
C ASP A 40 1.26 -2.34 -2.92
N GLU A 41 0.34 -1.48 -3.37
CA GLU A 41 0.73 -0.25 -4.12
C GLU A 41 1.34 0.81 -3.20
N HIS A 42 0.79 0.97 -1.99
CA HIS A 42 1.29 1.95 -1.02
C HIS A 42 2.67 1.56 -0.49
N ASP A 43 2.81 0.31 -0.04
CA ASP A 43 4.05 -0.23 0.51
C ASP A 43 5.16 -0.21 -0.57
N MET A 44 4.81 -0.52 -1.82
CA MET A 44 5.76 -0.42 -2.94
C MET A 44 6.22 1.02 -3.19
N GLN A 45 5.32 2.00 -3.09
CA GLN A 45 5.68 3.41 -3.23
C GLN A 45 6.54 3.89 -2.05
N VAL A 46 6.24 3.47 -0.82
CA VAL A 46 7.08 3.76 0.35
C VAL A 46 8.48 3.22 0.14
N SER A 47 8.62 1.93 -0.20
CA SER A 47 9.93 1.31 -0.46
C SER A 47 10.68 1.95 -1.63
N TYR A 48 9.96 2.49 -2.62
CA TYR A 48 10.59 3.22 -3.72
C TYR A 48 11.21 4.54 -3.27
N PHE A 49 10.49 5.34 -2.46
CA PHE A 49 11.06 6.58 -1.92
C PHE A 49 12.19 6.32 -0.92
N GLU A 50 12.03 5.32 -0.04
CA GLU A 50 13.12 4.91 0.88
C GLU A 50 14.40 4.53 0.13
N TRP A 51 14.26 3.79 -0.99
CA TRP A 51 15.38 3.45 -1.86
C TRP A 51 15.98 4.65 -2.57
N LEU A 52 15.17 5.59 -3.07
CA LEU A 52 15.68 6.83 -3.67
C LEU A 52 16.48 7.63 -2.65
N ASP A 53 15.92 7.82 -1.45
CA ASP A 53 16.53 8.59 -0.38
C ASP A 53 17.86 7.97 0.07
N SER A 54 17.97 6.64 0.09
CA SER A 54 19.18 5.93 0.52
C SER A 54 20.26 5.82 -0.57
N GLU A 55 19.87 5.42 -1.79
CA GLU A 55 20.84 5.05 -2.84
C GLU A 55 21.05 6.14 -3.88
N TYR A 56 20.07 7.02 -4.10
CA TYR A 56 20.08 8.03 -5.16
C TYR A 56 19.57 9.39 -4.69
N PRO A 57 20.17 10.00 -3.64
CA PRO A 57 19.68 11.24 -3.04
C PRO A 57 19.61 12.40 -4.05
N ASP A 58 20.49 12.41 -5.05
CA ASP A 58 20.45 13.38 -6.16
C ASP A 58 19.14 13.27 -6.97
N ILE A 59 18.67 12.06 -7.30
CA ILE A 59 17.40 11.84 -7.98
C ILE A 59 16.22 12.13 -7.03
N ALA A 60 16.38 11.78 -5.74
CA ALA A 60 15.35 12.00 -4.73
C ALA A 60 14.98 13.49 -4.59
N LEU A 61 15.95 14.41 -4.74
CA LEU A 61 15.69 15.86 -4.73
C LEU A 61 14.72 16.33 -5.82
N ASP A 62 14.67 15.62 -6.95
CA ASP A 62 13.78 15.93 -8.07
C ASP A 62 12.45 15.16 -8.00
N ALA A 63 12.32 14.20 -7.08
CA ALA A 63 11.21 13.26 -7.02
C ALA A 63 10.22 13.58 -5.89
N PHE A 64 8.92 13.53 -6.19
CA PHE A 64 7.89 13.71 -5.17
C PHE A 64 6.61 12.94 -5.48
N ALA A 65 5.94 12.51 -4.42
CA ALA A 65 4.63 11.87 -4.48
C ALA A 65 3.53 12.91 -4.62
N VAL A 66 2.54 12.65 -5.48
CA VAL A 66 1.31 13.43 -5.55
C VAL A 66 0.20 12.68 -4.81
N PRO A 67 -0.24 13.14 -3.63
CA PRO A 67 -1.14 12.40 -2.74
C PRO A 67 -2.62 12.44 -3.19
N ASN A 68 -2.91 12.13 -4.46
CA ASN A 68 -4.25 12.23 -5.03
C ASN A 68 -5.24 11.17 -4.52
N GLY A 69 -4.75 10.09 -3.91
CA GLY A 69 -5.55 9.01 -3.34
C GLY A 69 -5.90 9.16 -1.86
N VAL A 70 -5.44 10.23 -1.18
CA VAL A 70 -5.61 10.36 0.27
C VAL A 70 -7.09 10.52 0.64
N ARG A 71 -7.56 9.65 1.54
CA ARG A 71 -8.95 9.70 2.03
C ARG A 71 -9.12 10.88 2.97
N THR A 72 -9.95 11.84 2.58
CA THR A 72 -10.26 13.03 3.38
C THR A 72 -11.77 13.16 3.61
N GLY A 73 -12.17 14.01 4.56
CA GLY A 73 -13.58 14.36 4.75
C GLY A 73 -14.14 15.14 3.56
N ARG A 74 -15.47 15.07 3.34
CA ARG A 74 -16.13 15.71 2.19
C ARG A 74 -15.79 17.21 2.04
N GLY A 75 -15.76 17.95 3.15
CA GLY A 75 -15.42 19.38 3.15
C GLY A 75 -13.99 19.64 2.70
N GLN A 76 -13.03 18.84 3.16
CA GLN A 76 -11.63 18.94 2.75
C GLN A 76 -11.47 18.55 1.28
N ALA A 77 -12.11 17.48 0.82
CA ALA A 77 -12.07 17.07 -0.59
C ALA A 77 -12.60 18.18 -1.52
N ALA A 78 -13.64 18.91 -1.11
CA ALA A 78 -14.16 20.05 -1.86
C ALA A 78 -13.16 21.22 -1.91
N LYS A 79 -12.48 21.52 -0.80
CA LYS A 79 -11.41 22.53 -0.75
C LYS A 79 -10.25 22.14 -1.67
N LEU A 80 -9.72 20.93 -1.54
CA LEU A 80 -8.62 20.42 -2.37
C LEU A 80 -8.97 20.46 -3.86
N LYS A 81 -10.19 20.10 -4.26
CA LYS A 81 -10.63 20.23 -5.67
C LYS A 81 -10.58 21.66 -6.19
N ARG A 82 -10.95 22.65 -5.35
CA ARG A 82 -10.82 24.08 -5.69
C ARG A 82 -9.36 24.53 -5.74
N GLU A 83 -8.52 23.98 -4.88
CA GLU A 83 -7.06 24.24 -4.85
C GLU A 83 -6.32 23.60 -6.04
N GLY A 84 -6.98 22.73 -6.82
CA GLY A 84 -6.37 22.13 -8.00
C GLY A 84 -6.16 20.62 -7.92
N LEU A 85 -6.68 19.94 -6.89
CA LEU A 85 -6.72 18.47 -6.88
C LEU A 85 -7.50 17.98 -8.11
N ARG A 86 -6.89 17.08 -8.87
CA ARG A 86 -7.48 16.51 -10.09
C ARG A 86 -7.40 15.00 -10.04
N ALA A 87 -8.49 14.34 -10.47
CA ALA A 87 -8.51 12.89 -10.57
C ALA A 87 -7.50 12.39 -11.61
N GLY A 88 -6.89 11.24 -11.30
CA GLY A 88 -6.03 10.48 -12.21
C GLY A 88 -4.66 11.09 -12.49
N VAL A 89 -4.24 12.11 -11.75
CA VAL A 89 -2.82 12.52 -11.74
C VAL A 89 -1.99 11.34 -11.23
N LEU A 90 -0.88 11.06 -11.91
CA LEU A 90 -0.03 9.90 -11.63
C LEU A 90 0.65 10.06 -10.27
N ASP A 91 0.95 8.91 -9.64
CA ASP A 91 1.41 8.85 -8.26
C ASP A 91 2.72 9.62 -7.99
N ILE A 92 3.69 9.54 -8.91
CA ILE A 92 5.05 10.06 -8.70
C ILE A 92 5.44 10.98 -9.86
N CYS A 93 6.00 12.13 -9.52
CA CYS A 93 6.64 13.06 -10.45
C CYS A 93 8.14 13.11 -10.17
N ILE A 94 8.94 13.08 -11.23
CA ILE A 94 10.38 13.32 -11.17
C ILE A 94 10.68 14.48 -12.12
N ASP A 95 11.00 15.65 -11.59
CA ASP A 95 11.23 16.87 -12.35
C ASP A 95 12.70 17.00 -12.79
N ARG A 96 13.20 15.91 -13.38
CA ARG A 96 14.54 15.80 -13.97
C ARG A 96 14.43 15.65 -15.47
N ALA A 97 14.99 16.59 -16.24
CA ALA A 97 14.85 16.58 -17.70
C ALA A 97 15.95 15.74 -18.39
N CYS A 98 15.59 14.53 -18.82
CA CYS A 98 16.49 13.57 -19.48
C CYS A 98 15.91 13.06 -20.81
N GLY A 99 16.78 12.75 -21.77
CA GLY A 99 16.45 12.02 -23.00
C GLY A 99 15.56 12.77 -23.99
N GLY A 100 15.51 14.10 -23.92
CA GLY A 100 14.56 14.92 -24.69
C GLY A 100 13.20 15.09 -24.00
N PHE A 101 12.98 14.46 -22.84
CA PHE A 101 11.78 14.63 -22.03
C PHE A 101 11.96 15.71 -20.97
N PHE A 102 10.87 16.38 -20.59
CA PHE A 102 10.88 17.47 -19.59
C PHE A 102 10.81 16.99 -18.14
N GLY A 103 10.64 15.69 -17.94
CA GLY A 103 10.48 15.06 -16.63
C GLY A 103 9.82 13.70 -16.79
N MET A 104 9.80 12.93 -15.70
CA MET A 104 9.17 11.62 -15.64
C MET A 104 7.91 11.65 -14.78
N ARG A 105 6.91 10.87 -15.19
CA ARG A 105 5.67 10.58 -14.49
C ARG A 105 5.58 9.07 -14.33
N LEU A 106 5.57 8.61 -13.10
CA LEU A 106 5.58 7.19 -12.75
C LEU A 106 4.29 6.87 -12.00
N GLU A 107 3.53 5.92 -12.51
CA GLU A 107 2.37 5.35 -11.82
C GLU A 107 2.73 3.96 -11.31
N MET A 108 2.35 3.67 -10.07
CA MET A 108 2.54 2.35 -9.47
C MET A 108 1.25 1.56 -9.48
N LYS A 109 1.31 0.31 -9.94
CA LYS A 109 0.18 -0.61 -9.94
C LYS A 109 0.64 -1.97 -9.44
N THR A 110 -0.23 -2.72 -8.78
CA THR A 110 0.07 -4.14 -8.55
C THR A 110 0.16 -4.90 -9.89
N SER A 111 0.60 -6.16 -9.87
CA SER A 111 0.62 -7.01 -11.08
C SER A 111 -0.74 -7.08 -11.81
N THR A 112 -1.85 -7.00 -11.07
CA THR A 112 -3.23 -7.05 -11.60
C THR A 112 -3.94 -5.69 -11.61
N GLY A 113 -3.31 -4.63 -11.07
CA GLY A 113 -3.87 -3.28 -11.05
C GLY A 113 -4.16 -2.77 -12.46
N VAL A 114 -5.11 -1.84 -12.60
CA VAL A 114 -5.40 -1.25 -13.92
C VAL A 114 -5.45 0.25 -13.78
N LEU A 115 -4.91 0.95 -14.78
CA LEU A 115 -5.09 2.39 -14.89
C LEU A 115 -6.58 2.72 -14.98
N SER A 116 -7.04 3.60 -14.10
CA SER A 116 -8.36 4.19 -14.25
C SER A 116 -8.47 4.96 -15.58
N PRO A 117 -9.69 5.16 -16.12
CA PRO A 117 -9.86 5.96 -17.34
C PRO A 117 -9.22 7.35 -17.25
N ALA A 118 -9.32 8.01 -16.09
CA ALA A 118 -8.70 9.32 -15.86
C ALA A 118 -7.15 9.27 -15.91
N GLN A 119 -6.55 8.22 -15.37
CA GLN A 119 -5.09 8.02 -15.43
C GLN A 119 -4.62 7.76 -16.87
N LYS A 120 -5.38 6.98 -17.65
CA LYS A 120 -5.07 6.77 -19.09
C LYS A 120 -5.04 8.10 -19.85
N VAL A 121 -6.04 8.96 -19.63
CA VAL A 121 -6.09 10.30 -20.25
C VAL A 121 -4.90 11.15 -19.81
N ARG A 122 -4.56 11.15 -18.52
CA ARG A 122 -3.43 11.92 -17.98
C ARG A 122 -2.09 11.46 -18.52
N MET A 123 -1.86 10.15 -18.56
CA MET A 123 -0.66 9.54 -19.12
C MET A 123 -0.51 9.89 -20.60
N LYS A 124 -1.58 9.74 -21.40
CA LYS A 124 -1.58 10.15 -22.81
C LYS A 124 -1.20 11.62 -22.97
N ARG A 125 -1.83 12.51 -22.20
CA ARG A 125 -1.52 13.94 -22.25
C ARG A 125 -0.08 14.25 -21.84
N ALA A 126 0.46 13.57 -20.84
CA ALA A 126 1.85 13.76 -20.42
C ALA A 126 2.83 13.43 -21.56
N LEU A 127 2.62 12.29 -22.24
CA LEU A 127 3.40 11.88 -23.41
C LEU A 127 3.30 12.91 -24.55
N GLU A 128 2.09 13.37 -24.87
CA GLU A 128 1.84 14.40 -25.90
C GLU A 128 2.51 15.74 -25.59
N GLN A 129 2.78 16.03 -24.31
CA GLN A 129 3.44 17.26 -23.85
C GLN A 129 4.95 17.10 -23.65
N GLY A 130 5.54 15.96 -24.04
CA GLY A 130 6.99 15.73 -23.95
C GLY A 130 7.47 15.25 -22.58
N TYR A 131 6.60 14.70 -21.73
CA TYR A 131 7.00 14.01 -20.50
C TYR A 131 7.17 12.51 -20.75
N TYR A 132 8.13 11.91 -20.05
CA TYR A 132 8.26 10.46 -19.99
C TYR A 132 7.21 9.91 -19.03
N ALA A 133 6.25 9.09 -19.49
CA ALA A 133 5.19 8.56 -18.64
C ALA A 133 5.13 7.04 -18.71
N VAL A 134 5.22 6.36 -17.56
CA VAL A 134 5.31 4.90 -17.46
C VAL A 134 4.55 4.35 -16.27
N VAL A 135 4.25 3.05 -16.32
CA VAL A 135 3.62 2.29 -15.23
C VAL A 135 4.60 1.23 -14.73
N ALA A 136 4.89 1.22 -13.44
CA ALA A 136 5.63 0.15 -12.79
C ALA A 136 4.70 -0.82 -12.07
N ARG A 137 5.03 -2.11 -12.16
CA ARG A 137 4.28 -3.27 -11.63
C ARG A 137 4.98 -3.95 -10.46
N SER A 138 6.19 -3.51 -10.14
CA SER A 138 7.00 -3.96 -9.02
C SER A 138 7.98 -2.84 -8.63
N LEU A 139 8.54 -2.94 -7.42
CA LEU A 139 9.62 -2.06 -6.97
C LEU A 139 10.81 -2.13 -7.92
N SER A 140 11.25 -3.34 -8.29
CA SER A 140 12.37 -3.54 -9.20
C SER A 140 12.16 -2.87 -10.56
N GLN A 141 10.94 -2.93 -11.10
CA GLN A 141 10.62 -2.27 -12.37
C GLN A 141 10.62 -0.74 -12.20
N ALA A 142 10.10 -0.22 -11.09
CA ALA A 142 10.14 1.22 -10.80
C ALA A 142 11.59 1.73 -10.73
N GLN A 143 12.46 0.99 -10.05
CA GLN A 143 13.89 1.29 -9.94
C GLN A 143 14.56 1.27 -11.32
N GLU A 144 14.36 0.19 -12.09
CA GLU A 144 14.93 0.06 -13.43
C GLU A 144 14.50 1.19 -14.36
N LEU A 145 13.20 1.49 -14.43
CA LEU A 145 12.67 2.58 -15.27
C LEU A 145 13.26 3.93 -14.86
N THR A 146 13.37 4.20 -13.57
CA THR A 146 13.94 5.45 -13.04
C THR A 146 15.41 5.57 -13.41
N LEU A 147 16.21 4.52 -13.20
CA LEU A 147 17.65 4.54 -13.51
C LEU A 147 17.90 4.61 -15.01
N ASN A 148 17.12 3.91 -15.82
CA ASN A 148 17.23 3.97 -17.28
C ASN A 148 16.88 5.36 -17.80
N TYR A 149 15.86 6.01 -17.24
CA TYR A 149 15.52 7.39 -17.54
C TYR A 149 16.63 8.36 -17.15
N ALA A 150 17.13 8.28 -15.91
CA ALA A 150 18.16 9.17 -15.38
C ALA A 150 19.52 9.03 -16.10
N LYS A 151 19.80 7.89 -16.73
CA LYS A 151 21.01 7.65 -17.54
C LYS A 151 20.96 8.29 -18.93
N MET A 152 19.80 8.74 -19.40
CA MET A 152 19.69 9.40 -20.70
C MET A 152 20.39 10.77 -20.67
N ALA A 153 20.86 11.24 -21.83
CA ALA A 153 21.51 12.54 -21.94
C ALA A 153 20.60 13.68 -21.43
N PRO A 154 21.15 14.73 -20.78
CA PRO A 154 20.35 15.86 -20.32
C PRO A 154 19.55 16.51 -21.45
N THR A 155 18.26 16.78 -21.21
CA THR A 155 17.40 17.45 -22.18
C THR A 155 17.87 18.89 -22.36
N GLN A 156 18.26 19.25 -23.57
CA GLN A 156 18.64 20.61 -23.93
C GLN A 156 17.40 21.41 -24.29
N VAL A 157 17.24 22.58 -23.67
CA VAL A 157 16.18 23.53 -24.02
C VAL A 157 16.86 24.71 -24.72
N ALA A 158 16.31 25.15 -25.84
CA ALA A 158 16.81 26.36 -26.50
C ALA A 158 16.84 27.50 -25.48
N ALA A 159 18.00 28.14 -25.31
CA ALA A 159 18.15 29.26 -24.41
C ALA A 159 17.08 30.31 -24.74
N ARG A 160 16.26 30.64 -23.74
CA ARG A 160 15.32 31.75 -23.86
C ARG A 160 16.08 33.00 -23.41
N VAL A 161 16.27 33.93 -24.34
CA VAL A 161 16.68 35.32 -24.07
C VAL A 161 15.57 36.07 -23.33
#